data_AF-A0A8S9WKQ3-F1
#
_entry.id   AF-A0A8S9WKQ3-F1
#
_cell.length_a   1.000
_cell.length_b   1.000
_cell.length_c   1.000
_cell.angle_alpha   90.00
_cell.angle_beta   90.00
_cell.angle_gamma   90.00
#
_symmetry.space_group_name_H-M   'P 1'
#
loop_
_entity.id
_entity.type
_entity.pdbx_description
1 polymer ?
#
loop_
_entity_poly.entity_id
_entity_poly.type
_entity_poly.pdbx_seq_one_letter_code
_entity_poly.pdbx_strand_id
1 'polypeptide(L)' 'DALIDDAAQIMHTTGYNRLPVVDSAGKLVGIVARADIIASIYEH' A
#
# COMPACT_ATOMS: atom_id res chain seq x y z
N ASP A 1 -11.78 -2.69 -1.78
CA ASP A 1 -10.68 -1.84 -2.24
C ASP A 1 -10.19 -0.97 -1.11
N ALA A 2 -8.87 -0.89 -0.96
CA ALA A 2 -8.22 0.08 -0.07
C ALA A 2 -7.72 1.23 -0.94
N LEU A 3 -7.97 2.47 -0.52
CA LEU A 3 -7.46 3.64 -1.22
C LEU A 3 -5.98 3.85 -0.89
N ILE A 4 -5.29 4.62 -1.73
CA ILE A 4 -3.87 4.97 -1.51
C ILE A 4 -3.67 5.66 -0.15
N ASP A 5 -4.62 6.51 0.25
CA ASP A 5 -4.62 7.19 1.54
C ASP A 5 -4.72 6.22 2.73
N ASP A 6 -5.53 5.17 2.60
CA ASP A 6 -5.68 4.14 3.65
C ASP A 6 -4.35 3.39 3.84
N ALA A 7 -3.70 2.99 2.73
CA ALA A 7 -2.40 2.34 2.77
C ALA A 7 -1.34 3.26 3.39
N ALA A 8 -1.33 4.53 3.05
CA ALA A 8 -0.44 5.53 3.64
C ALA A 8 -0.67 5.70 5.15
N GLN A 9 -1.93 5.75 5.59
CA GLN A 9 -2.28 5.86 7.00
C GLN A 9 -1.86 4.62 7.79
N ILE A 10 -2.07 3.42 7.26
CA ILE A 10 -1.62 2.17 7.89
C ILE A 10 -0.10 2.17 8.04
N MET A 11 0.64 2.48 6.97
CA MET A 11 2.10 2.57 7.02
C MET A 11 2.60 3.59 8.05
N HIS A 12 1.94 4.76 8.14
CA HIS A 12 2.30 5.80 9.09
C HIS A 12 2.07 5.39 10.54
N THR A 13 0.89 4.84 10.84
CA THR A 13 0.48 4.46 12.21
C THR A 13 1.21 3.23 12.74
N THR A 14 1.57 2.30 11.86
CA THR A 14 2.26 1.05 12.25
C THR A 14 3.78 1.14 12.16
N GLY A 15 4.31 2.14 11.44
CA GLY A 15 5.73 2.23 11.11
C GLY A 15 6.19 1.24 10.03
N TYR A 16 5.28 0.46 9.44
CA TYR A 16 5.63 -0.44 8.35
C TYR A 16 5.90 0.32 7.05
N ASN A 17 6.98 -0.05 6.37
CA ASN A 17 7.37 0.58 5.11
C ASN A 17 6.74 -0.10 3.87
N ARG A 18 6.07 -1.24 4.08
CA ARG A 18 5.54 -2.11 3.01
C ARG A 18 4.26 -2.76 3.50
N LEU A 19 3.31 -2.94 2.58
CA LEU A 19 2.06 -3.67 2.83
C LEU A 19 1.89 -4.78 1.78
N PRO A 20 1.44 -5.99 2.17
CA PRO A 20 1.10 -7.03 1.22
C PRO A 20 -0.21 -6.71 0.50
N VAL A 21 -0.27 -7.02 -0.79
CA VAL A 21 -1.50 -6.98 -1.59
C VAL A 21 -1.96 -8.42 -1.77
N VAL A 22 -3.20 -8.70 -1.38
CA VAL A 22 -3.80 -10.03 -1.47
C VAL A 22 -5.01 -10.01 -2.40
N ASP A 23 -5.29 -11.14 -3.04
CA ASP A 23 -6.56 -11.35 -3.75
C ASP A 23 -7.72 -11.59 -2.78
N SER A 24 -8.93 -11.78 -3.32
CA SER A 24 -10.14 -12.03 -2.52
C SER A 24 -10.11 -13.35 -1.73
N ALA A 25 -9.25 -14.30 -2.11
CA ALA A 25 -9.05 -15.55 -1.38
C ALA A 25 -7.93 -15.42 -0.32
N GLY A 26 -7.35 -14.22 -0.15
CA GLY A 26 -6.26 -13.95 0.79
C GLY A 26 -4.88 -14.39 0.29
N LYS A 27 -4.76 -14.79 -0.99
CA LYS A 27 -3.46 -15.17 -1.56
C LYS A 27 -2.66 -13.90 -1.82
N LEU A 28 -1.39 -13.90 -1.42
CA LEU A 28 -0.45 -12.83 -1.74
C LEU A 28 -0.25 -12.72 -3.25
N VAL A 29 -0.51 -11.53 -3.79
CA VAL A 29 -0.34 -11.22 -5.22
C VAL A 29 0.65 -10.08 -5.47
N GLY A 30 1.05 -9.34 -4.45
CA GLY A 30 2.01 -8.26 -4.60
C GLY A 30 2.42 -7.62 -3.29
N ILE A 31 3.27 -6.60 -3.39
CA ILE A 31 3.70 -5.76 -2.27
C ILE A 31 3.66 -4.31 -2.76
N VAL A 32 3.15 -3.41 -1.91
CA VAL A 32 3.28 -1.97 -2.10
C VAL A 32 4.22 -1.41 -1.05
N ALA A 33 5.21 -0.62 -1.48
CA ALA A 33 6.11 0.12 -0.61
C ALA A 33 5.68 1.59 -0.51
N ARG A 34 6.14 2.26 0.55
CA ARG A 34 5.91 3.71 0.70
C ARG A 34 6.42 4.53 -0.48
N ALA A 35 7.48 4.08 -1.15
CA ALA A 35 8.01 4.74 -2.34
C ALA A 35 7.01 4.67 -3.52
N ASP A 36 6.27 3.57 -3.66
CA ASP A 36 5.28 3.41 -4.73
C ASP A 36 4.09 4.35 -4.52
N ILE A 37 3.66 4.54 -3.26
CA ILE A 37 2.64 5.51 -2.88
C ILE A 37 3.08 6.94 -3.24
N ILE A 38 4.34 7.28 -2.95
CA ILE A 38 4.88 8.60 -3.29
C ILE A 38 4.93 8.77 -4.81
N ALA A 39 5.40 7.75 -5.55
CA ALA A 39 5.47 7.78 -7.01
C ALA A 39 4.07 7.96 -7.63
N SER A 40 3.05 7.26 -7.13
CA SER A 40 1.69 7.35 -7.66
C SER A 40 1.04 8.73 -7.46
N ILE A 41 1.49 9.52 -6.48
CA ILE A 41 1.02 10.90 -6.28
C ILE A 41 1.62 11.85 -7.34
N TYR A 42 2.82 11.56 -7.85
CA TYR A 42 3.49 12.39 -8.86
C TYR A 42 3.10 12.03 -10.31
N GLU A 43 2.50 10.87 -10.54
CA GLU A 43 1.99 10.46 -11.85
C GLU A 43 0.59 11.03 -12.18
N HIS A 44 0.02 11.80 -11.25
CA HIS A 44 -1.20 12.60 -11.42
C HIS A 44 -0.87 14.10 -11.51
#